data_AF-A0A1H0SY34-F1
#
_entry.id   AF-A0A1H0SY34-F1
#
_cell.length_a   1.000
_cell.length_b   1.000
_cell.length_c   1.000
_cell.angle_alpha   90.00
_cell.angle_beta   90.00
_cell.angle_gamma   90.00
#
_symmetry.space_group_name_H-M   'P 1'
#
loop_
_entity.id
_entity.type
_entity.pdbx_description
1 polymer ?
#
loop_
_entity_poly.entity_id
_entity_poly.type
_entity_poly.pdbx_seq_one_letter_code
_entity_poly.pdbx_strand_id
1 'polypeptide(L)'
;MLPSNRDMASIILLLVFVGAVLSTRSGRGAAISILRLAWSRLGLSFVAFAAYLVGVVAIADRIGAWNDRMTGETIAWFVLSGVAAFGQFTKVGRDRWFLRNFLRRLFELGAVVTVLMTAVDFSLVVEIALGLVVTVLVLLQTVAEMSDDLRPVRRPLATLLGVFAAGVGVAVVWQLVSQFSHLDLAQIFRSLAMAIWLPVSTLPALILMAAVSEYEQVFIRLSFMHGVSNLWLSRAALIRGLGARPQLIAGFSHPWRWEIRQAETWASARRVVGEYRTSQTRSLESLTVERSETLAKIVHAGAGYYDATGRSDPRFAEMLLLVRSRPTCWEYLLFALALSHFVEMTRRWVALHERSPEALVGRTHSRKAALGLIDSYPQRALAIVEGVDGVFSEAQQTEAFGPPGQPGDPVRIIQLARDTALLHAKLVDLSLDSRAVTMDKDLAGVRDALRALSDEPAAQIEAFARTGEKRTRALPGRLRKGRRIEMTLRLTLSISSQATRRLRRAIREATAG
;
A
#
# COMPACT_ATOMS: atom_id res chain seq x y z
N MET A 1 26.80 -18.33 29.09
CA MET A 1 26.68 -17.11 29.93
C MET A 1 25.25 -17.02 30.43
N LEU A 2 25.04 -16.58 31.68
CA LEU A 2 23.70 -16.43 32.25
C LEU A 2 23.02 -15.18 31.64
N PRO A 3 21.77 -15.28 31.14
CA PRO A 3 21.01 -14.14 30.61
C PRO A 3 20.77 -13.08 31.70
N SER A 4 20.64 -11.81 31.29
CA SER A 4 20.32 -10.72 32.22
C SER A 4 18.92 -10.93 32.84
N ASN A 5 18.65 -10.24 33.96
CA ASN A 5 17.31 -10.29 34.59
C ASN A 5 16.21 -9.86 33.61
N ARG A 6 16.49 -8.88 32.75
CA ARG A 6 15.56 -8.41 31.72
C ARG A 6 15.30 -9.46 30.65
N ASP A 7 16.35 -10.14 30.19
CA ASP A 7 16.22 -11.20 29.18
C ASP A 7 15.41 -12.37 29.75
N MET A 8 15.69 -12.76 30.99
CA MET A 8 14.93 -13.81 31.69
C MET A 8 13.46 -13.42 31.85
N ALA A 9 13.17 -12.20 32.29
CA ALA A 9 11.80 -11.70 32.42
C ALA A 9 11.06 -11.71 31.08
N SER A 10 11.72 -11.24 30.01
CA SER A 10 11.16 -11.19 28.66
C SER A 10 10.89 -12.59 28.11
N ILE A 11 11.80 -13.55 28.31
CA ILE A 11 11.62 -14.95 27.91
C ILE A 11 10.45 -15.58 28.68
N ILE A 12 10.38 -15.38 30.00
CA ILE A 12 9.30 -15.92 30.83
C ILE A 12 7.95 -15.37 30.36
N LEU A 13 7.83 -14.05 30.18
CA LEU A 13 6.60 -13.42 29.71
C LEU A 13 6.23 -13.85 28.29
N LEU A 14 7.21 -13.98 27.39
CA LEU A 14 6.98 -14.49 26.04
C LEU A 14 6.45 -15.93 26.06
N LEU A 15 7.03 -16.81 26.89
CA LEU A 15 6.57 -18.20 27.04
C LEU A 15 5.14 -18.25 27.61
N VAL A 16 4.83 -17.42 28.61
CA VAL A 16 3.48 -17.29 29.18
C VAL A 16 2.51 -16.80 28.10
N PHE A 17 2.87 -15.78 27.34
CA PHE A 17 2.03 -15.23 26.27
C PHE A 17 1.79 -16.25 25.15
N VAL A 18 2.85 -16.89 24.65
CA VAL A 18 2.75 -17.94 23.62
C VAL A 18 1.92 -19.12 24.13
N GLY A 19 2.14 -19.55 25.37
CA GLY A 19 1.34 -20.58 26.03
C GLY A 19 -0.14 -20.20 26.10
N ALA A 20 -0.46 -18.96 26.49
CA ALA A 20 -1.82 -18.45 26.53
C ALA A 20 -2.47 -18.41 25.13
N VAL A 21 -1.76 -17.93 24.12
CA VAL A 21 -2.24 -17.90 22.73
C VAL A 21 -2.50 -19.32 22.21
N LEU A 22 -1.55 -20.24 22.38
CA LEU A 22 -1.66 -21.64 21.95
C LEU A 22 -2.73 -22.43 22.73
N SER A 23 -3.10 -21.99 23.93
CA SER A 23 -4.21 -22.59 24.68
C SER A 23 -5.55 -22.38 23.98
N THR A 24 -5.70 -21.27 23.25
CA THR A 24 -6.92 -20.96 22.50
C THR A 24 -6.99 -21.65 21.13
N ARG A 25 -8.18 -22.08 20.69
CA ARG A 25 -8.38 -22.72 19.38
C ARG A 25 -8.03 -21.78 18.21
N SER A 26 -8.35 -20.49 18.37
CA SER A 26 -8.00 -19.44 17.40
C SER A 26 -6.48 -19.24 17.30
N GLY A 27 -5.79 -19.15 18.45
CA GLY A 27 -4.34 -18.97 18.48
C GLY A 27 -3.57 -20.16 17.88
N ARG A 28 -4.05 -21.40 18.06
CA ARG A 28 -3.49 -22.57 17.34
C ARG A 28 -3.64 -22.44 15.83
N GLY A 29 -4.80 -21.99 15.35
CA GLY A 29 -5.03 -21.73 13.93
C GLY A 29 -4.09 -20.65 13.36
N ALA A 30 -3.87 -19.58 14.12
CA ALA A 30 -2.92 -18.53 13.77
C ALA A 30 -1.48 -19.05 13.72
N ALA A 31 -1.06 -19.84 14.72
CA ALA A 31 0.27 -20.44 14.76
C ALA A 31 0.54 -21.37 13.56
N ILE A 32 -0.44 -22.21 13.18
CA ILE A 32 -0.35 -23.06 11.99
C ILE A 32 -0.25 -22.22 10.71
N SER A 33 -0.97 -21.11 10.65
CA SER A 33 -0.93 -20.18 9.51
C SER A 33 0.43 -19.51 9.37
N ILE A 34 1.03 -19.09 10.49
CA ILE A 34 2.39 -18.53 10.53
C ILE A 34 3.42 -19.58 10.12
N LEU A 35 3.30 -20.82 10.62
CA LEU A 35 4.20 -21.92 10.26
C LEU A 35 4.12 -22.26 8.76
N ARG A 36 2.90 -22.26 8.19
CA ARG A 36 2.68 -22.44 6.75
C ARG A 36 3.27 -21.29 5.94
N LEU A 37 3.19 -20.05 6.45
CA LEU A 37 3.79 -18.88 5.81
C LEU A 37 5.33 -18.97 5.81
N ALA A 38 5.91 -19.44 6.91
CA ALA A 38 7.34 -19.71 7.04
C ALA A 38 7.86 -20.79 6.08
N TRP A 39 7.00 -21.68 5.60
CA TRP A 39 7.34 -22.72 4.62
C TRP A 39 7.09 -22.31 3.15
N SER A 40 6.60 -21.10 2.91
CA SER A 40 6.31 -20.60 1.57
C SER A 40 7.53 -19.90 0.94
N ARG A 41 7.40 -19.45 -0.32
CA ARG A 41 8.41 -18.61 -0.98
C ARG A 41 8.74 -17.33 -0.20
N LEU A 42 7.81 -16.82 0.62
CA LEU A 42 8.04 -15.70 1.55
C LEU A 42 8.95 -16.11 2.72
N GLY A 43 8.90 -17.37 3.15
CA GLY A 43 9.77 -17.92 4.17
C GLY A 43 11.23 -17.90 3.76
N LEU A 44 11.54 -18.22 2.50
CA LEU A 44 12.91 -18.15 1.99
C LEU A 44 13.46 -16.71 2.02
N SER A 45 12.64 -15.72 1.62
CA SER A 45 13.01 -14.31 1.72
C SER A 45 13.20 -13.88 3.18
N PHE A 46 12.37 -14.37 4.10
CA PHE A 46 12.51 -14.08 5.53
C PHE A 46 13.80 -14.68 6.12
N VAL A 47 14.14 -15.92 5.77
CA VAL A 47 15.40 -16.57 6.19
C VAL A 47 16.60 -15.81 5.63
N ALA A 48 16.55 -15.35 4.38
CA ALA A 48 17.61 -14.52 3.80
C ALA A 48 17.76 -13.18 4.54
N PHE A 49 16.64 -12.56 4.97
CA PHE A 49 16.68 -11.36 5.80
C PHE A 49 17.34 -11.61 7.15
N ALA A 50 16.95 -12.70 7.83
CA ALA A 50 17.52 -13.08 9.12
C ALA A 50 19.03 -13.38 9.00
N ALA A 51 19.44 -14.13 7.97
CA ALA A 51 20.84 -14.42 7.69
C ALA A 51 21.66 -13.14 7.41
N TYR A 52 21.07 -12.18 6.67
CA TYR A 52 21.68 -10.88 6.46
C TYR A 52 21.92 -10.13 7.78
N LEU A 53 20.93 -10.11 8.68
CA LEU A 53 21.07 -9.45 9.98
C LEU A 53 22.10 -10.11 10.88
N VAL A 54 22.20 -11.45 10.87
CA VAL A 54 23.29 -12.16 11.55
C VAL A 54 24.65 -11.70 11.00
N GLY A 55 24.79 -11.55 9.68
CA GLY A 55 25.99 -11.00 9.05
C GLY A 55 26.29 -9.56 9.50
N VAL A 56 25.27 -8.71 9.62
CA VAL A 56 25.42 -7.33 10.12
C VAL A 56 25.91 -7.31 11.57
N VAL A 57 25.36 -8.17 12.43
CA VAL A 57 25.78 -8.27 13.84
C VAL A 57 27.22 -8.81 13.93
N ALA A 58 27.58 -9.80 13.11
CA ALA A 58 28.95 -10.30 13.05
C ALA A 58 29.96 -9.24 12.58
N ILE A 59 29.56 -8.33 11.68
CA ILE A 59 30.37 -7.17 11.31
C ILE A 59 30.49 -6.19 12.49
N ALA A 60 29.38 -5.92 13.19
CA ALA A 60 29.36 -5.04 14.36
C ALA A 60 30.26 -5.57 15.51
N ASP A 61 30.29 -6.89 15.70
CA ASP A 61 31.18 -7.58 16.64
C ASP A 61 32.66 -7.37 16.27
N ARG A 62 33.01 -7.57 14.99
CA ARG A 62 34.38 -7.39 14.47
C ARG A 62 34.93 -5.97 14.65
N ILE A 63 34.07 -4.95 14.60
CA ILE A 63 34.45 -3.54 14.79
C ILE A 63 34.34 -3.09 16.25
N GLY A 64 33.99 -3.99 17.18
CA GLY A 64 33.84 -3.70 18.61
C GLY A 64 32.61 -2.88 18.98
N ALA A 65 31.66 -2.72 18.05
CA ALA A 65 30.39 -2.01 18.26
C ALA A 65 29.34 -2.88 18.95
N TRP A 66 29.50 -4.21 18.89
CA TRP A 66 28.64 -5.19 19.54
C TRP A 66 29.44 -6.07 20.50
N ASN A 67 28.77 -6.61 21.53
CA ASN A 67 29.33 -7.65 22.41
C ASN A 67 28.21 -8.62 22.85
N ASP A 68 28.61 -9.74 23.44
CA ASP A 68 27.69 -10.82 23.85
C ASP A 68 26.57 -10.37 24.80
N ARG A 69 26.79 -9.29 25.58
CA ARG A 69 25.78 -8.74 26.50
C ARG A 69 24.57 -8.16 25.76
N MET A 70 24.70 -7.83 24.47
CA MET A 70 23.66 -7.22 23.64
C MET A 70 22.84 -8.24 22.84
N THR A 71 23.10 -9.54 23.04
CA THR A 71 22.40 -10.61 22.32
C THR A 71 20.89 -10.57 22.56
N GLY A 72 20.47 -10.41 23.82
CA GLY A 72 19.06 -10.33 24.20
C GLY A 72 18.35 -9.15 23.54
N GLU A 73 18.96 -7.97 23.60
CA GLU A 73 18.45 -6.74 22.95
C GLU A 73 18.32 -6.90 21.44
N THR A 74 19.30 -7.54 20.80
CA THR A 74 19.32 -7.77 19.35
C THR A 74 18.20 -8.73 18.93
N ILE A 75 17.97 -9.80 19.69
CA ILE A 75 16.88 -10.76 19.44
C ILE A 75 15.52 -10.09 19.67
N ALA A 76 15.36 -9.35 20.76
CA ALA A 76 14.14 -8.61 21.06
C ALA A 76 13.81 -7.60 19.96
N TRP A 77 14.82 -6.84 19.51
CA TRP A 77 14.67 -5.91 18.40
C TRP A 77 14.29 -6.64 17.10
N PHE A 78 14.91 -7.79 16.79
CA PHE A 78 14.57 -8.56 15.60
C PHE A 78 13.10 -9.03 15.61
N VAL A 79 12.64 -9.59 16.72
CA VAL A 79 11.26 -10.09 16.84
C VAL A 79 10.23 -8.96 16.79
N LEU A 80 10.47 -7.87 17.53
CA LEU A 80 9.51 -6.78 17.65
C LEU A 80 9.53 -5.83 16.44
N SER A 81 10.73 -5.41 16.03
CA SER A 81 10.92 -4.39 14.99
C SER A 81 11.39 -5.00 13.68
N GLY A 82 12.28 -5.98 13.69
CA GLY A 82 12.84 -6.61 12.49
C GLY A 82 11.77 -7.32 11.64
N VAL A 83 10.86 -8.07 12.26
CA VAL A 83 9.72 -8.71 11.57
C VAL A 83 8.78 -7.68 10.96
N ALA A 84 8.48 -6.61 11.70
CA ALA A 84 7.63 -5.53 11.20
C ALA A 84 8.32 -4.78 10.03
N ALA A 85 9.63 -4.54 10.13
CA ALA A 85 10.43 -3.93 9.07
C ALA A 85 10.46 -4.78 7.82
N PHE A 86 10.60 -6.11 7.96
CA PHE A 86 10.49 -7.05 6.84
C PHE A 86 9.18 -6.83 6.08
N GLY A 87 8.02 -6.77 6.75
CA GLY A 87 6.73 -6.52 6.10
C GLY A 87 6.63 -5.21 5.31
N GLN A 88 7.52 -4.24 5.57
CA GLN A 88 7.52 -2.94 4.90
C GLN A 88 8.28 -2.93 3.57
N PHE A 89 8.96 -4.01 3.15
CA PHE A 89 9.73 -4.03 1.90
C PHE A 89 8.89 -3.64 0.67
N THR A 90 7.60 -3.98 0.67
CA THR A 90 6.65 -3.63 -0.41
C THR A 90 6.38 -2.13 -0.52
N LYS A 91 6.55 -1.37 0.57
CA LYS A 91 6.38 0.08 0.60
C LYS A 91 7.60 0.81 0.05
N VAL A 92 8.79 0.25 0.21
CA VAL A 92 10.07 0.83 -0.27
C VAL A 92 10.05 1.09 -1.77
N GLY A 93 9.46 0.18 -2.55
CA GLY A 93 9.33 0.34 -4.00
C GLY A 93 8.30 1.39 -4.44
N ARG A 94 7.35 1.75 -3.57
CA ARG A 94 6.21 2.63 -3.89
C ARG A 94 6.38 4.05 -3.38
N ASP A 95 6.99 4.23 -2.21
CA ASP A 95 7.17 5.53 -1.57
C ASP A 95 8.62 6.04 -1.72
N ARG A 96 8.78 7.15 -2.45
CA ARG A 96 10.08 7.80 -2.70
C ARG A 96 10.64 8.51 -1.47
N TRP A 97 9.79 8.88 -0.52
CA TRP A 97 10.17 9.52 0.73
C TRP A 97 10.33 8.52 1.88
N PHE A 98 10.14 7.22 1.62
CA PHE A 98 10.25 6.17 2.61
C PHE A 98 11.57 6.24 3.38
N LEU A 99 12.70 6.33 2.68
CA LEU A 99 14.03 6.37 3.33
C LEU A 99 14.20 7.61 4.21
N ARG A 100 13.77 8.78 3.73
CA ARG A 100 13.84 10.03 4.51
C ARG A 100 12.93 9.96 5.75
N ASN A 101 11.72 9.44 5.60
CA ASN A 101 10.75 9.30 6.68
C ASN A 101 11.20 8.25 7.68
N PHE A 102 11.75 7.13 7.21
CA PHE A 102 12.30 6.07 8.06
C PHE A 102 13.48 6.60 8.88
N LEU A 103 14.44 7.27 8.25
CA LEU A 103 15.56 7.90 8.95
C LEU A 103 15.09 8.95 9.95
N ARG A 104 14.12 9.81 9.59
CA ARG A 104 13.56 10.81 10.51
C ARG A 104 12.95 10.16 11.76
N ARG A 105 12.25 9.04 11.60
CA ARG A 105 11.66 8.27 12.71
C ARG A 105 12.71 7.63 13.61
N LEU A 106 13.89 7.30 13.09
CA LEU A 106 15.00 6.78 13.92
C LEU A 106 15.60 7.83 14.85
N PHE A 107 15.51 9.12 14.47
CA PHE A 107 15.97 10.23 15.30
C PHE A 107 14.85 10.86 16.15
N GLU A 108 13.63 10.32 16.11
CA GLU A 108 12.59 10.71 17.07
C GLU A 108 12.95 10.22 18.47
N LEU A 109 12.48 10.92 19.51
CA LEU A 109 12.84 10.71 20.93
C LEU A 109 12.70 9.25 21.42
N GLY A 110 11.95 8.41 20.71
CA GLY A 110 11.78 6.99 21.01
C GLY A 110 13.08 6.19 21.04
N ALA A 111 14.07 6.49 20.21
CA ALA A 111 15.35 5.77 20.23
C ALA A 111 16.15 6.05 21.52
N VAL A 112 16.16 7.30 21.97
CA VAL A 112 16.80 7.71 23.24
C VAL A 112 16.09 7.09 24.43
N VAL A 113 14.75 7.10 24.45
CA VAL A 113 13.95 6.47 25.50
C VAL A 113 14.23 4.97 25.58
N THR A 114 14.35 4.29 24.44
CA THR A 114 14.63 2.84 24.40
C THR A 114 16.00 2.54 25.01
N VAL A 115 17.02 3.33 24.69
CA VAL A 115 18.38 3.17 25.23
C VAL A 115 18.43 3.45 26.73
N LEU A 116 17.71 4.49 27.20
CA LEU A 116 17.64 4.79 28.62
C LEU A 116 16.94 3.68 29.40
N MET A 117 15.82 3.18 28.87
CA MET A 117 15.12 2.02 29.43
C MET A 117 16.03 0.80 29.49
N THR A 118 16.93 0.62 28.52
CA THR A 118 17.82 -0.54 28.52
C THR A 118 19.08 -0.39 29.36
N ALA A 119 19.47 0.84 29.70
CA ALA A 119 20.71 1.13 30.45
C ALA A 119 20.70 0.69 31.92
N VAL A 120 19.53 0.44 32.51
CA VAL A 120 19.38 0.11 33.94
C VAL A 120 18.77 -1.28 34.11
N ASP A 121 19.49 -2.18 34.77
CA ASP A 121 18.99 -3.51 35.10
C ASP A 121 18.20 -3.47 36.42
N PHE A 122 16.93 -3.87 36.39
CA PHE A 122 16.15 -4.07 37.60
C PHE A 122 16.29 -5.52 38.13
N SER A 123 15.79 -5.76 39.34
CA SER A 123 15.68 -7.12 39.85
C SER A 123 14.69 -7.92 38.99
N LEU A 124 14.92 -9.22 38.84
CA LEU A 124 14.08 -10.10 38.01
C LEU A 124 12.57 -9.96 38.33
N VAL A 125 12.23 -9.84 39.62
CA VAL A 125 10.84 -9.69 40.07
C VAL A 125 10.23 -8.37 39.57
N VAL A 126 10.98 -7.28 39.63
CA VAL A 126 10.53 -5.96 39.16
C VAL A 126 10.39 -5.97 37.64
N GLU A 127 11.34 -6.55 36.90
CA GLU A 127 11.25 -6.68 35.43
C GLU A 127 10.01 -7.46 34.99
N ILE A 128 9.71 -8.60 35.65
CA ILE A 128 8.50 -9.38 35.34
C ILE A 128 7.24 -8.57 35.64
N ALA A 129 7.18 -7.88 36.79
CA ALA A 129 6.02 -7.07 37.16
C ALA A 129 5.79 -5.92 36.17
N LEU A 130 6.85 -5.17 35.81
CA LEU A 130 6.78 -4.09 34.84
C LEU A 130 6.35 -4.60 33.46
N GLY A 131 6.99 -5.66 32.98
CA GLY A 131 6.67 -6.26 31.68
C GLY A 131 5.25 -6.78 31.60
N LEU A 132 4.74 -7.42 32.67
CA LEU A 132 3.36 -7.88 32.75
C LEU A 132 2.36 -6.72 32.70
N VAL A 133 2.59 -5.66 33.49
CA VAL A 133 1.71 -4.48 33.51
C VAL A 133 1.67 -3.82 32.13
N VAL A 134 2.83 -3.59 31.49
CA VAL A 134 2.88 -3.03 30.13
C VAL A 134 2.14 -3.93 29.14
N THR A 135 2.37 -5.24 29.19
CA THR A 135 1.73 -6.19 28.27
C THR A 135 0.21 -6.15 28.41
N VAL A 136 -0.32 -6.16 29.63
CA VAL A 136 -1.76 -6.07 29.89
C VAL A 136 -2.33 -4.73 29.40
N LEU A 137 -1.67 -3.61 29.70
CA LEU A 137 -2.13 -2.28 29.25
C LEU A 137 -2.16 -2.16 27.73
N VAL A 138 -1.12 -2.65 27.04
CA VAL A 138 -1.05 -2.64 25.57
C VAL A 138 -2.11 -3.55 24.97
N LEU A 139 -2.35 -4.74 25.53
CA LEU A 139 -3.41 -5.63 25.07
C LEU A 139 -4.80 -5.00 25.25
N LEU A 140 -5.07 -4.40 26.41
CA LEU A 140 -6.33 -3.67 26.66
C LEU A 140 -6.50 -2.51 25.69
N GLN A 141 -5.44 -1.74 25.43
CA GLN A 141 -5.48 -0.66 24.46
C GLN A 141 -5.78 -1.19 23.05
N THR A 142 -5.12 -2.27 22.63
CA THR A 142 -5.32 -2.88 21.31
C THR A 142 -6.76 -3.38 21.14
N VAL A 143 -7.32 -4.03 22.17
CA VAL A 143 -8.71 -4.49 22.17
C VAL A 143 -9.69 -3.31 22.12
N ALA A 144 -9.38 -2.24 22.86
CA ALA A 144 -10.17 -1.03 22.84
C ALA A 144 -10.12 -0.34 21.46
N GLU A 145 -9.01 -0.41 20.74
CA GLU A 145 -8.85 0.12 19.38
C GLU A 145 -9.62 -0.69 18.32
N MET A 146 -9.76 -2.00 18.51
CA MET A 146 -10.47 -2.90 17.60
C MET A 146 -12.00 -2.84 17.72
N SER A 147 -12.52 -2.38 18.85
CA SER A 147 -13.97 -2.31 19.11
C SER A 147 -14.44 -0.86 19.23
N ASP A 148 -15.52 -0.53 18.52
CA ASP A 148 -16.09 0.81 18.60
C ASP A 148 -16.81 1.06 19.94
N ASP A 149 -17.26 -0.01 20.60
CA ASP A 149 -17.94 0.04 21.90
C ASP A 149 -17.02 0.49 23.05
N LEU A 150 -15.71 0.27 22.92
CA LEU A 150 -14.70 0.61 23.94
C LEU A 150 -14.02 1.97 23.68
N ARG A 151 -14.51 2.78 22.74
CA ARG A 151 -14.00 4.13 22.46
C ARG A 151 -13.84 5.02 23.71
N PRO A 152 -14.75 5.03 24.70
CA PRO A 152 -14.60 5.84 25.91
C PRO A 152 -13.37 5.48 26.76
N VAL A 153 -12.94 4.22 26.69
CA VAL A 153 -11.84 3.68 27.52
C VAL A 153 -10.47 3.86 26.85
N ARG A 154 -10.42 4.16 25.54
CA ARG A 154 -9.16 4.36 24.79
C ARG A 154 -8.29 5.47 25.37
N ARG A 155 -8.87 6.66 25.62
CA ARG A 155 -8.14 7.80 26.19
C ARG A 155 -7.59 7.52 27.59
N PRO A 156 -8.39 7.05 28.58
CA PRO A 156 -7.86 6.76 29.91
C PRO A 156 -6.81 5.64 29.90
N LEU A 157 -6.95 4.60 29.07
CA LEU A 157 -5.91 3.58 28.91
C LEU A 157 -4.60 4.17 28.36
N ALA A 158 -4.68 5.02 27.34
CA ALA A 158 -3.51 5.70 26.79
C ALA A 158 -2.85 6.64 27.83
N THR A 159 -3.65 7.36 28.61
CA THR A 159 -3.15 8.21 29.71
C THR A 159 -2.47 7.35 30.79
N LEU A 160 -3.07 6.23 31.17
CA LEU A 160 -2.50 5.31 32.16
C LEU A 160 -1.17 4.71 31.68
N LEU A 161 -1.11 4.29 30.41
CA LEU A 161 0.14 3.83 29.77
C LEU A 161 1.20 4.94 29.79
N GLY A 162 0.81 6.17 29.47
CA GLY A 162 1.69 7.34 29.51
C GLY A 162 2.23 7.66 30.91
N VAL A 163 1.37 7.63 31.93
CA VAL A 163 1.76 7.84 33.34
C VAL A 163 2.69 6.72 33.81
N PHE A 164 2.38 5.47 33.46
CA PHE A 164 3.22 4.33 33.78
C PHE A 164 4.61 4.47 33.13
N ALA A 165 4.67 4.76 31.83
CA ALA A 165 5.92 4.98 31.11
C ALA A 165 6.74 6.14 31.69
N ALA A 166 6.07 7.24 32.08
CA ALA A 166 6.72 8.36 32.76
C ALA A 166 7.28 7.95 34.13
N GLY A 167 6.54 7.16 34.91
CA GLY A 167 6.99 6.63 36.20
C GLY A 167 8.23 5.75 36.08
N VAL A 168 8.25 4.81 35.12
CA VAL A 168 9.44 4.00 34.82
C VAL A 168 10.59 4.90 34.37
N GLY A 169 10.32 5.92 33.54
CA GLY A 169 11.31 6.90 33.10
C GLY A 169 11.97 7.64 34.27
N VAL A 170 11.18 8.12 35.23
CA VAL A 170 11.69 8.79 36.44
C VAL A 170 12.53 7.82 37.27
N ALA A 171 12.08 6.56 37.45
CA ALA A 171 12.83 5.55 38.19
C ALA A 171 14.20 5.25 37.54
N VAL A 172 14.22 5.10 36.21
CA VAL A 172 15.45 4.91 35.42
C VAL A 172 16.38 6.12 35.58
N VAL A 173 15.88 7.35 35.46
CA VAL A 173 16.69 8.57 35.62
C VAL A 173 17.23 8.68 37.05
N TRP A 174 16.40 8.41 38.06
CA TRP A 174 16.83 8.41 39.45
C TRP A 174 17.96 7.40 39.67
N GLN A 175 17.81 6.19 39.13
CA GLN A 175 18.81 5.14 39.26
C GLN A 175 20.11 5.51 38.54
N LEU A 176 20.04 6.05 37.32
CA LEU A 176 21.18 6.57 36.56
C LEU A 176 21.95 7.65 37.33
N VAL A 177 21.26 8.58 37.98
CA VAL A 177 21.90 9.65 38.78
C VAL A 177 22.52 9.07 40.05
N SER A 178 21.81 8.15 40.73
CA SER A 178 22.28 7.57 42.00
C SER A 178 23.47 6.61 41.85
N GLN A 179 23.65 5.98 40.69
CA GLN A 179 24.68 4.98 40.42
C GLN A 179 25.65 5.41 39.30
N PHE A 180 25.76 6.72 39.04
CA PHE A 180 26.52 7.26 37.92
C PHE A 180 27.98 6.78 37.87
N SER A 181 28.61 6.58 39.03
CA SER A 181 30.00 6.09 39.16
C SER A 181 30.22 4.64 38.71
N HIS A 182 29.17 3.84 38.60
CA HIS A 182 29.23 2.44 38.17
C HIS A 182 28.76 2.21 36.73
N LEU A 183 28.40 3.30 36.01
CA LEU A 183 27.93 3.19 34.64
C LEU A 183 29.08 2.88 33.68
N ASP A 184 28.93 1.78 32.95
CA ASP A 184 29.78 1.47 31.81
C ASP A 184 29.35 2.35 30.62
N LEU A 185 29.93 3.55 30.55
CA LEU A 185 29.70 4.51 29.46
C LEU A 185 29.99 3.91 28.08
N ALA A 186 30.96 3.00 27.99
CA ALA A 186 31.26 2.31 26.73
C ALA A 186 30.12 1.37 26.33
N GLN A 187 29.49 0.68 27.28
CA GLN A 187 28.31 -0.14 27.03
C GLN A 187 27.09 0.69 26.60
N ILE A 188 26.85 1.84 27.24
CA ILE A 188 25.75 2.75 26.86
C ILE A 188 25.97 3.31 25.46
N PHE A 189 27.21 3.67 25.12
CA PHE A 189 27.52 4.14 23.77
C PHE A 189 27.33 3.03 22.72
N ARG A 190 27.71 1.78 23.03
CA ARG A 190 27.45 0.62 22.16
C ARG A 190 25.95 0.37 21.98
N SER A 191 25.15 0.41 23.04
CA SER A 191 23.68 0.23 22.94
C SER A 191 23.02 1.33 22.11
N LEU A 192 23.44 2.58 22.28
CA LEU A 192 22.99 3.69 21.45
C LEU A 192 23.41 3.51 19.98
N ALA A 193 24.67 3.13 19.73
CA ALA A 193 25.16 2.86 18.40
C ALA A 193 24.38 1.72 17.73
N MET A 194 24.07 0.63 18.45
CA MET A 194 23.30 -0.50 17.93
C MET A 194 21.83 -0.16 17.70
N ALA A 195 21.21 0.67 18.54
CA ALA A 195 19.84 1.14 18.36
C ALA A 195 19.66 1.93 17.06
N ILE A 196 20.72 2.56 16.54
CA ILE A 196 20.73 3.25 15.25
C ILE A 196 21.22 2.31 14.14
N TRP A 197 22.30 1.56 14.39
CA TRP A 197 22.95 0.68 13.42
C TRP A 197 22.02 -0.44 12.92
N LEU A 198 21.29 -1.12 13.81
CA LEU A 198 20.39 -2.21 13.42
C LEU A 198 19.27 -1.73 12.49
N PRO A 199 18.48 -0.69 12.81
CA PRO A 199 17.48 -0.19 11.89
C PRO A 199 18.07 0.35 10.57
N VAL A 200 19.17 1.12 10.63
CA VAL A 200 19.79 1.68 9.41
C VAL A 200 20.32 0.57 8.50
N SER A 201 20.98 -0.44 9.06
CA SER A 201 21.52 -1.58 8.31
C SER A 201 20.44 -2.45 7.69
N THR A 202 19.20 -2.41 8.17
CA THR A 202 18.08 -3.10 7.51
C THR A 202 17.70 -2.48 6.17
N LEU A 203 17.96 -1.19 5.97
CA LEU A 203 17.56 -0.47 4.76
C LEU A 203 18.15 -1.08 3.48
N PRO A 204 19.46 -1.37 3.39
CA PRO A 204 20.02 -2.12 2.26
C PRO A 204 19.29 -3.42 1.96
N ALA A 205 18.99 -4.24 2.98
CA ALA A 205 18.27 -5.50 2.78
C ALA A 205 16.84 -5.26 2.27
N LEU A 206 16.13 -4.28 2.82
CA LEU A 206 14.78 -3.92 2.37
C LEU A 206 14.78 -3.39 0.93
N ILE A 207 15.78 -2.60 0.53
CA ILE A 207 15.94 -2.10 -0.84
C ILE A 207 16.20 -3.26 -1.81
N LEU A 208 17.10 -4.19 -1.44
CA LEU A 208 17.40 -5.37 -2.25
C LEU A 208 16.16 -6.26 -2.41
N MET A 209 15.43 -6.51 -1.34
CA MET A 209 14.20 -7.31 -1.37
C MET A 209 13.10 -6.63 -2.20
N ALA A 210 12.92 -5.33 -2.05
CA ALA A 210 12.01 -4.56 -2.87
C ALA A 210 12.42 -4.65 -4.35
N ALA A 211 13.70 -4.52 -4.67
CA ALA A 211 14.20 -4.62 -6.04
C ALA A 211 13.94 -6.02 -6.61
N VAL A 212 14.26 -7.09 -5.88
CA VAL A 212 13.98 -8.48 -6.29
C VAL A 212 12.49 -8.69 -6.54
N SER A 213 11.62 -8.25 -5.61
CA SER A 213 10.17 -8.33 -5.75
C SER A 213 9.64 -7.60 -6.99
N GLU A 214 10.14 -6.39 -7.26
CA GLU A 214 9.73 -5.63 -8.44
C GLU A 214 10.27 -6.23 -9.74
N TYR A 215 11.49 -6.78 -9.73
CA TYR A 215 12.02 -7.53 -10.87
C TYR A 215 11.21 -8.79 -11.15
N GLU A 216 10.83 -9.57 -10.13
CA GLU A 216 9.97 -10.74 -10.30
C GLU A 216 8.65 -10.34 -10.98
N GLN A 217 8.01 -9.27 -10.51
CA GLN A 217 6.78 -8.76 -11.13
C GLN A 217 7.00 -8.32 -12.59
N VAL A 218 8.08 -7.59 -12.88
CA VAL A 218 8.41 -7.16 -14.25
C VAL A 218 8.71 -8.36 -15.15
N PHE A 219 9.45 -9.36 -14.65
CA PHE A 219 9.84 -10.55 -15.40
C PHE A 219 8.68 -11.50 -15.66
N ILE A 220 7.77 -11.67 -14.70
CA ILE A 220 6.52 -12.41 -14.89
C ILE A 220 5.69 -11.74 -15.98
N ARG A 221 5.54 -10.41 -15.93
CA ARG A 221 4.81 -9.65 -16.97
C ARG A 221 5.50 -9.72 -18.34
N LEU A 222 6.84 -9.67 -18.38
CA LEU A 222 7.63 -9.87 -19.60
C LEU A 222 7.51 -11.28 -20.17
N SER A 223 7.40 -12.32 -19.34
CA SER A 223 7.19 -13.69 -19.82
C SER A 223 5.81 -13.91 -20.42
N PHE A 224 4.81 -13.13 -20.03
CA PHE A 224 3.47 -13.17 -20.63
C PHE A 224 3.38 -12.37 -21.96
N MET A 225 4.40 -11.58 -22.32
CA MET A 225 4.42 -10.86 -23.60
C MET A 225 5.06 -11.71 -24.70
N HIS A 226 4.24 -12.09 -25.68
CA HIS A 226 4.69 -12.75 -26.91
C HIS A 226 5.54 -11.78 -27.76
N GLY A 227 6.75 -12.20 -28.13
CA GLY A 227 7.70 -11.42 -28.92
C GLY A 227 8.92 -12.24 -29.37
N VAL A 228 9.58 -11.81 -30.44
CA VAL A 228 10.65 -12.56 -31.16
C VAL A 228 12.02 -12.58 -30.46
N SER A 229 12.21 -11.88 -29.34
CA SER A 229 13.55 -11.76 -28.72
C SER A 229 13.87 -12.76 -27.60
N ASN A 230 15.15 -12.83 -27.23
CA ASN A 230 15.65 -13.64 -26.13
C ASN A 230 15.36 -12.98 -24.75
N LEU A 231 14.48 -13.60 -23.97
CA LEU A 231 14.07 -13.17 -22.62
C LEU A 231 15.26 -12.93 -21.67
N TRP A 232 16.34 -13.69 -21.81
CA TRP A 232 17.51 -13.55 -20.95
C TRP A 232 18.26 -12.23 -21.19
N LEU A 233 18.38 -11.80 -22.45
CA LEU A 233 19.01 -10.54 -22.84
C LEU A 233 18.25 -9.34 -22.25
N SER A 234 16.92 -9.32 -22.35
CA SER A 234 16.09 -8.26 -21.77
C SER A 234 16.19 -8.22 -20.25
N ARG A 235 16.19 -9.38 -19.57
CA ARG A 235 16.36 -9.48 -18.11
C ARG A 235 17.72 -8.95 -17.67
N ALA A 236 18.80 -9.36 -18.32
CA ALA A 236 20.14 -8.91 -17.98
C ALA A 236 20.32 -7.39 -18.24
N ALA A 237 19.70 -6.84 -19.28
CA ALA A 237 19.76 -5.41 -19.58
C ALA A 237 19.04 -4.59 -18.51
N LEU A 238 17.90 -5.08 -18.00
CA LEU A 238 17.16 -4.46 -16.90
C LEU A 238 17.95 -4.48 -15.61
N ILE A 239 18.48 -5.64 -15.21
CA ILE A 239 19.25 -5.79 -13.97
C ILE A 239 20.46 -4.85 -13.98
N ARG A 240 21.21 -4.84 -15.08
CA ARG A 240 22.42 -4.02 -15.20
C ARG A 240 22.13 -2.54 -15.39
N GLY A 241 21.02 -2.21 -16.05
CA GLY A 241 20.67 -0.82 -16.35
C GLY A 241 19.93 -0.09 -15.23
N LEU A 242 19.04 -0.77 -14.50
CA LEU A 242 18.24 -0.19 -13.42
C LEU A 242 18.85 -0.43 -12.02
N GLY A 243 19.62 -1.51 -11.84
CA GLY A 243 20.30 -1.81 -10.57
C GLY A 243 19.35 -2.08 -9.41
N ALA A 244 19.78 -1.79 -8.18
CA ALA A 244 18.98 -1.95 -6.95
C ALA A 244 18.14 -0.69 -6.63
N ARG A 245 17.40 -0.19 -7.62
CA ARG A 245 16.56 1.02 -7.49
C ARG A 245 15.09 0.64 -7.64
N PRO A 246 14.43 0.14 -6.58
CA PRO A 246 13.09 -0.42 -6.66
C PRO A 246 12.05 0.56 -7.21
N GLN A 247 12.21 1.86 -7.00
CA GLN A 247 11.31 2.89 -7.53
C GLN A 247 11.39 3.02 -9.06
N LEU A 248 12.58 2.83 -9.65
CA LEU A 248 12.76 2.81 -11.11
C LEU A 248 12.28 1.48 -11.71
N ILE A 249 12.40 0.38 -10.97
CA ILE A 249 11.91 -0.93 -11.43
C ILE A 249 10.38 -0.98 -11.41
N ALA A 250 9.76 -0.50 -10.32
CA ALA A 250 8.31 -0.40 -10.18
C ALA A 250 7.69 0.51 -11.28
N GLY A 251 8.40 1.60 -11.62
CA GLY A 251 8.00 2.52 -12.69
C GLY A 251 8.22 1.96 -14.10
N PHE A 252 8.96 0.86 -14.27
CA PHE A 252 9.24 0.26 -15.57
C PHE A 252 7.99 -0.44 -16.08
N SER A 253 7.20 0.27 -16.87
CA SER A 253 5.89 -0.12 -17.38
C SER A 253 5.81 0.09 -18.90
N HIS A 254 4.61 0.03 -19.48
CA HIS A 254 4.42 0.35 -20.90
C HIS A 254 4.86 1.81 -21.18
N PRO A 255 5.50 2.15 -22.33
CA PRO A 255 5.85 1.32 -23.50
C PRO A 255 7.20 0.60 -23.40
N TRP A 256 8.03 0.93 -22.42
CA TRP A 256 9.40 0.42 -22.27
C TRP A 256 9.48 -1.11 -22.20
N ARG A 257 8.45 -1.76 -21.63
CA ARG A 257 8.33 -3.22 -21.60
C ARG A 257 8.12 -3.85 -22.98
N TRP A 258 7.40 -3.17 -23.86
CA TRP A 258 7.16 -3.61 -25.23
C TRP A 258 8.42 -3.41 -26.08
N GLU A 259 9.06 -2.25 -25.93
CA GLU A 259 10.28 -1.91 -26.66
C GLU A 259 11.46 -2.83 -26.28
N ILE A 260 11.63 -3.14 -24.99
CA ILE A 260 12.69 -4.06 -24.55
C ILE A 260 12.42 -5.52 -24.95
N ARG A 261 11.15 -5.88 -25.20
CA ARG A 261 10.77 -7.21 -25.69
C ARG A 261 10.97 -7.35 -27.20
N GLN A 262 10.96 -6.25 -27.95
CA GLN A 262 11.32 -6.22 -29.37
C GLN A 262 12.83 -6.07 -29.61
N ALA A 263 13.61 -5.77 -28.57
CA ALA A 263 15.06 -5.66 -28.68
C ALA A 263 15.71 -7.02 -28.99
N GLU A 264 16.23 -7.19 -30.21
CA GLU A 264 16.89 -8.43 -30.65
C GLU A 264 18.35 -8.54 -30.17
N THR A 265 18.99 -7.40 -29.87
CA THR A 265 20.41 -7.34 -29.47
C THR A 265 20.60 -6.72 -28.09
N TRP A 266 21.68 -7.09 -27.42
CA TRP A 266 22.09 -6.47 -26.15
C TRP A 266 22.23 -4.95 -26.22
N ALA A 267 22.77 -4.42 -27.33
CA ALA A 267 22.92 -2.99 -27.55
C ALA A 267 21.56 -2.29 -27.63
N SER A 268 20.59 -2.87 -28.36
CA SER A 268 19.22 -2.35 -28.45
C SER A 268 18.49 -2.40 -27.10
N ALA A 269 18.61 -3.49 -26.34
CA ALA A 269 18.00 -3.61 -25.02
C ALA A 269 18.60 -2.61 -24.02
N ARG A 270 19.92 -2.40 -24.04
CA ARG A 270 20.60 -1.41 -23.20
C ARG A 270 20.16 0.02 -23.56
N ARG A 271 19.95 0.31 -24.85
CA ARG A 271 19.46 1.61 -25.33
C ARG A 271 18.08 1.92 -24.75
N VAL A 272 17.14 0.98 -24.83
CA VAL A 272 15.77 1.14 -24.26
C VAL A 272 15.82 1.44 -22.76
N VAL A 273 16.69 0.75 -22.01
CA VAL A 273 16.84 1.02 -20.57
C VAL A 273 17.48 2.39 -20.29
N GLY A 274 18.42 2.84 -21.15
CA GLY A 274 19.01 4.18 -21.08
C GLY A 274 18.00 5.29 -21.38
N GLU A 275 17.17 5.11 -22.39
CA GLU A 275 16.09 6.03 -22.76
C GLU A 275 15.04 6.12 -21.65
N TYR A 276 14.64 4.98 -21.07
CA TYR A 276 13.77 4.94 -19.89
C TYR A 276 14.36 5.75 -18.73
N ARG A 277 15.64 5.54 -18.39
CA ARG A 277 16.30 6.31 -17.31
C ARG A 277 16.30 7.80 -17.60
N THR A 278 16.58 8.18 -18.84
CA THR A 278 16.62 9.59 -19.25
C THR A 278 15.21 10.21 -19.18
N SER A 279 14.18 9.45 -19.55
CA SER A 279 12.78 9.88 -19.40
C SER A 279 12.40 10.12 -17.94
N GLN A 280 12.88 9.27 -17.02
CA GLN A 280 12.67 9.43 -15.58
C GLN A 280 13.45 10.63 -15.03
N THR A 281 14.70 10.84 -15.44
CA THR A 281 15.48 12.02 -15.04
C THR A 281 14.88 13.32 -15.56
N ARG A 282 14.41 13.38 -16.82
CA ARG A 282 13.70 14.55 -17.36
C ARG A 282 12.38 14.81 -16.65
N SER A 283 11.66 13.74 -16.27
CA SER A 283 10.49 13.86 -15.40
C SER A 283 10.90 14.44 -14.05
N LEU A 284 12.05 14.05 -13.48
CA LEU A 284 12.58 14.57 -12.21
C LEU A 284 13.07 16.03 -12.30
N GLU A 285 13.73 16.44 -13.40
CA GLU A 285 14.18 17.82 -13.62
C GLU A 285 13.01 18.77 -13.91
N SER A 286 11.97 18.29 -14.61
CA SER A 286 10.71 19.03 -14.74
C SER A 286 9.94 19.16 -13.41
N LEU A 287 10.29 18.35 -12.40
CA LEU A 287 9.73 18.40 -11.05
C LEU A 287 10.55 19.29 -10.10
N THR A 288 11.82 19.60 -10.37
CA THR A 288 12.68 20.42 -9.49
C THR A 288 12.63 21.92 -9.78
N VAL A 289 12.23 22.35 -10.98
CA VAL A 289 12.36 23.75 -11.42
C VAL A 289 11.16 24.64 -11.04
N GLU A 290 9.99 24.11 -10.64
CA GLU A 290 8.86 24.98 -10.26
C GLU A 290 7.94 24.34 -9.19
N ARG A 291 7.90 24.90 -7.97
CA ARG A 291 6.99 24.56 -6.84
C ARG A 291 6.69 23.06 -6.68
N SER A 292 7.74 22.32 -6.38
CA SER A 292 7.91 20.87 -6.54
C SER A 292 7.01 19.93 -5.72
N GLU A 293 6.35 20.36 -4.65
CA GLU A 293 5.49 19.42 -3.90
C GLU A 293 4.12 19.21 -4.54
N THR A 294 3.44 20.28 -4.96
CA THR A 294 2.06 20.18 -5.48
C THR A 294 2.04 19.51 -6.86
N LEU A 295 2.98 19.86 -7.74
CA LEU A 295 3.09 19.23 -9.07
C LEU A 295 3.60 17.79 -8.99
N ALA A 296 4.56 17.47 -8.10
CA ALA A 296 4.95 16.08 -7.88
C ALA A 296 3.80 15.24 -7.31
N LYS A 297 3.02 15.78 -6.36
CA LYS A 297 1.82 15.12 -5.83
C LYS A 297 0.75 14.96 -6.90
N ILE A 298 0.54 15.93 -7.80
CA ILE A 298 -0.38 15.84 -8.94
C ILE A 298 0.08 14.78 -9.97
N VAL A 299 1.37 14.74 -10.31
CA VAL A 299 1.96 13.74 -11.21
C VAL A 299 1.91 12.34 -10.59
N HIS A 300 2.15 12.23 -9.27
CA HIS A 300 2.04 10.96 -8.54
C HIS A 300 0.59 10.48 -8.38
N ALA A 301 -0.34 11.39 -8.09
CA ALA A 301 -1.77 11.12 -8.11
C ALA A 301 -2.24 10.73 -9.53
N GLY A 302 -1.55 11.26 -10.54
CA GLY A 302 -1.76 11.09 -11.97
C GLY A 302 -0.96 10.00 -12.68
N ALA A 303 -0.38 9.04 -11.95
CA ALA A 303 0.31 7.90 -12.56
C ALA A 303 -0.69 7.06 -13.38
N GLY A 304 -0.83 7.42 -14.66
CA GLY A 304 -1.88 6.94 -15.59
C GLY A 304 -2.11 7.87 -16.79
N TYR A 305 -1.60 9.10 -16.79
CA TYR A 305 -1.82 10.08 -17.85
C TYR A 305 -1.00 9.90 -19.15
N TYR A 306 -0.44 8.72 -19.39
CA TYR A 306 0.26 8.39 -20.63
C TYR A 306 -0.61 7.46 -21.46
N ASP A 307 -0.74 7.73 -22.76
CA ASP A 307 -1.45 6.84 -23.67
C ASP A 307 -0.71 5.50 -23.85
N ALA A 308 -1.34 4.55 -24.55
CA ALA A 308 -0.74 3.25 -24.82
C ALA A 308 0.61 3.33 -25.59
N THR A 309 0.97 4.49 -26.14
CA THR A 309 2.24 4.73 -26.85
C THR A 309 3.27 5.49 -26.02
N GLY A 310 2.96 5.81 -24.75
CA GLY A 310 3.84 6.57 -23.85
C GLY A 310 3.85 8.08 -24.09
N ARG A 311 2.95 8.62 -24.92
CA ARG A 311 2.78 10.07 -25.07
C ARG A 311 1.89 10.60 -23.95
N SER A 312 2.18 11.81 -23.46
CA SER A 312 1.30 12.47 -22.49
C SER A 312 -0.06 12.69 -23.12
N ASP A 313 -1.12 12.19 -22.47
CA ASP A 313 -2.49 12.47 -22.88
C ASP A 313 -2.68 13.99 -22.96
N PRO A 314 -3.21 14.55 -24.06
CA PRO A 314 -3.46 15.98 -24.19
C PRO A 314 -4.26 16.57 -23.01
N ARG A 315 -5.11 15.76 -22.38
CA ARG A 315 -5.88 16.13 -21.18
C ARG A 315 -4.98 16.45 -19.99
N PHE A 316 -3.83 15.77 -19.85
CA PHE A 316 -2.87 16.02 -18.79
C PHE A 316 -2.24 17.41 -18.89
N ALA A 317 -1.86 17.81 -20.10
CA ALA A 317 -1.38 19.17 -20.35
C ALA A 317 -2.48 20.21 -20.03
N GLU A 318 -3.73 19.93 -20.39
CA GLU A 318 -4.89 20.78 -20.04
C GLU A 318 -5.09 20.90 -18.51
N MET A 319 -4.96 19.80 -17.77
CA MET A 319 -5.05 19.81 -16.30
C MET A 319 -3.91 20.60 -15.65
N LEU A 320 -2.68 20.46 -16.14
CA LEU A 320 -1.55 21.26 -15.68
C LEU A 320 -1.77 22.76 -15.94
N LEU A 321 -2.30 23.10 -17.12
CA LEU A 321 -2.67 24.47 -17.45
C LEU A 321 -3.78 24.99 -16.52
N LEU A 322 -4.78 24.18 -16.17
CA LEU A 322 -5.83 24.58 -15.23
C LEU A 322 -5.30 24.83 -13.82
N VAL A 323 -4.43 23.96 -13.32
CA VAL A 323 -3.82 24.12 -11.99
C VAL A 323 -2.92 25.35 -11.94
N ARG A 324 -2.25 25.68 -13.06
CA ARG A 324 -1.38 26.85 -13.18
C ARG A 324 -2.17 28.16 -13.31
N SER A 325 -3.15 28.20 -14.19
CA SER A 325 -3.90 29.42 -14.51
C SER A 325 -5.04 29.71 -13.55
N ARG A 326 -5.53 28.69 -12.82
CA ARG A 326 -6.65 28.76 -11.85
C ARG A 326 -7.79 29.68 -12.29
N PRO A 327 -8.35 29.51 -13.50
CA PRO A 327 -9.48 30.30 -13.95
C PRO A 327 -10.67 30.09 -13.01
N THR A 328 -11.67 30.97 -13.05
CA THR A 328 -12.91 30.77 -12.29
C THR A 328 -13.46 29.36 -12.53
N CYS A 329 -13.86 28.66 -11.47
CA CYS A 329 -14.33 27.27 -11.45
C CYS A 329 -13.32 26.19 -11.89
N TRP A 330 -12.01 26.47 -11.81
CA TRP A 330 -10.96 25.51 -12.15
C TRP A 330 -11.03 24.21 -11.34
N GLU A 331 -11.50 24.26 -10.08
CA GLU A 331 -11.58 23.10 -9.20
C GLU A 331 -12.51 22.02 -9.79
N TYR A 332 -13.70 22.45 -10.22
CA TYR A 332 -14.70 21.56 -10.82
C TYR A 332 -14.23 21.07 -12.19
N LEU A 333 -13.59 21.93 -12.98
CA LEU A 333 -13.03 21.58 -14.29
C LEU A 333 -11.94 20.50 -14.13
N LEU A 334 -11.06 20.68 -13.15
CA LEU A 334 -10.00 19.72 -12.83
C LEU A 334 -10.60 18.37 -12.42
N PHE A 335 -11.58 18.37 -11.51
CA PHE A 335 -12.27 17.14 -11.10
C PHE A 335 -12.89 16.40 -12.30
N ALA A 336 -13.63 17.13 -13.13
CA ALA A 336 -14.36 16.53 -14.24
C ALA A 336 -13.43 15.97 -15.33
N LEU A 337 -12.34 16.69 -15.64
CA LEU A 337 -11.33 16.22 -16.59
C LEU A 337 -10.55 15.01 -16.05
N ALA A 338 -10.13 15.05 -14.78
CA ALA A 338 -9.43 13.93 -14.15
C ALA A 338 -10.32 12.67 -14.09
N LEU A 339 -11.59 12.82 -13.69
CA LEU A 339 -12.53 11.71 -13.61
C LEU A 339 -12.80 11.10 -15.00
N SER A 340 -13.08 11.94 -16.00
CA SER A 340 -13.28 11.50 -17.39
C SER A 340 -12.06 10.77 -17.93
N HIS A 341 -10.86 11.27 -17.63
CA HIS A 341 -9.61 10.60 -18.01
C HIS A 341 -9.49 9.20 -17.41
N PHE A 342 -9.61 9.06 -16.09
CA PHE A 342 -9.44 7.76 -15.43
C PHE A 342 -10.51 6.73 -15.83
N VAL A 343 -11.75 7.18 -16.04
CA VAL A 343 -12.82 6.32 -16.57
C VAL A 343 -12.50 5.86 -17.99
N GLU A 344 -12.05 6.77 -18.86
CA GLU A 344 -11.70 6.43 -20.25
C GLU A 344 -10.50 5.50 -20.34
N MET A 345 -9.49 5.66 -19.46
CA MET A 345 -8.39 4.71 -19.35
C MET A 345 -8.87 3.29 -19.08
N THR A 346 -9.81 3.14 -18.13
CA THR A 346 -10.40 1.84 -17.79
C THR A 346 -11.14 1.26 -19.00
N ARG A 347 -11.93 2.07 -19.72
CA ARG A 347 -12.62 1.64 -20.95
C ARG A 347 -11.67 1.20 -22.05
N ARG A 348 -10.59 1.95 -22.29
CA ARG A 348 -9.54 1.57 -23.26
C ARG A 348 -8.86 0.27 -22.87
N TRP A 349 -8.55 0.10 -21.59
CA TRP A 349 -8.00 -1.14 -21.06
C TRP A 349 -8.94 -2.32 -21.34
N VAL A 350 -10.24 -2.19 -21.05
CA VAL A 350 -11.25 -3.21 -21.40
C VAL A 350 -11.27 -3.50 -22.89
N ALA A 351 -11.34 -2.47 -23.73
CA ALA A 351 -11.40 -2.63 -25.19
C ALA A 351 -10.16 -3.35 -25.77
N LEU A 352 -8.99 -3.15 -25.17
CA LEU A 352 -7.76 -3.88 -25.53
C LEU A 352 -7.83 -5.35 -25.09
N HIS A 353 -8.41 -5.62 -23.92
CA HIS A 353 -8.56 -6.99 -23.40
C HIS A 353 -9.66 -7.77 -24.14
N GLU A 354 -10.74 -7.12 -24.59
CA GLU A 354 -11.79 -7.73 -25.40
C GLU A 354 -11.31 -8.19 -26.78
N ARG A 355 -10.25 -7.57 -27.32
CA ARG A 355 -9.66 -7.92 -28.62
C ARG A 355 -8.68 -9.09 -28.57
N SER A 356 -8.36 -9.62 -27.39
CA SER A 356 -7.39 -10.70 -27.21
C SER A 356 -8.11 -12.00 -26.83
N PRO A 357 -8.25 -12.99 -27.75
CA PRO A 357 -8.91 -14.26 -27.47
C PRO A 357 -8.30 -15.03 -26.29
N GLU A 358 -7.00 -14.87 -26.06
CA GLU A 358 -6.23 -15.54 -25.00
C GLU A 358 -6.57 -15.02 -23.57
N ALA A 359 -7.08 -13.79 -23.43
CA ALA A 359 -7.37 -13.19 -22.12
C ALA A 359 -8.59 -13.82 -21.41
N LEU A 360 -9.46 -14.50 -22.16
CA LEU A 360 -10.65 -15.20 -21.66
C LEU A 360 -10.41 -16.69 -21.39
N VAL A 361 -9.28 -17.25 -21.85
CA VAL A 361 -9.02 -18.70 -21.85
C VAL A 361 -8.43 -19.22 -20.52
N GLY A 362 -8.04 -18.34 -19.60
CA GLY A 362 -7.24 -18.71 -18.43
C GLY A 362 -7.98 -19.09 -17.14
N ARG A 363 -9.32 -19.05 -17.07
CA ARG A 363 -10.05 -19.31 -15.81
C ARG A 363 -11.26 -20.23 -15.99
N THR A 364 -11.04 -21.40 -16.58
CA THR A 364 -11.98 -22.53 -16.49
C THR A 364 -12.10 -22.95 -15.03
N HIS A 365 -13.12 -22.42 -14.36
CA HIS A 365 -13.44 -22.78 -12.99
C HIS A 365 -14.31 -24.05 -12.99
N SER A 366 -13.96 -25.03 -12.16
CA SER A 366 -14.84 -26.15 -11.79
C SER A 366 -16.25 -25.63 -11.44
N ARG A 367 -17.31 -26.42 -11.68
CA ARG A 367 -18.70 -26.11 -11.29
C ARG A 367 -18.82 -25.58 -9.85
N LYS A 368 -17.97 -26.05 -8.93
CA LYS A 368 -17.90 -25.57 -7.54
C LYS A 368 -17.45 -24.10 -7.43
N ALA A 369 -16.48 -23.68 -8.24
CA ALA A 369 -16.01 -22.30 -8.28
C ALA A 369 -16.99 -21.37 -9.02
N ALA A 370 -17.73 -21.89 -10.00
CA ALA A 370 -18.86 -21.16 -10.60
C ALA A 370 -19.97 -20.87 -9.57
N LEU A 371 -20.31 -21.84 -8.72
CA LEU A 371 -21.27 -21.65 -7.62
C LEU A 371 -20.76 -20.65 -6.57
N GLY A 372 -19.49 -20.75 -6.18
CA GLY A 372 -18.88 -19.77 -5.26
C GLY A 372 -18.86 -18.33 -5.81
N LEU A 373 -18.74 -18.17 -7.13
CA LEU A 373 -18.89 -16.86 -7.76
C LEU A 373 -20.34 -16.37 -7.66
N ILE A 374 -21.33 -17.20 -7.96
CA ILE A 374 -22.75 -16.84 -7.87
C ILE A 374 -23.12 -16.33 -6.48
N ASP A 375 -22.60 -16.97 -5.42
CA ASP A 375 -22.89 -16.59 -4.03
C ASP A 375 -22.20 -15.27 -3.62
N SER A 376 -20.95 -15.07 -4.03
CA SER A 376 -20.15 -13.91 -3.58
C SER A 376 -20.32 -12.66 -4.45
N TYR A 377 -20.74 -12.80 -5.70
CA TYR A 377 -20.80 -11.69 -6.66
C TYR A 377 -21.78 -10.57 -6.27
N PRO A 378 -23.03 -10.84 -5.83
CA PRO A 378 -23.95 -9.77 -5.46
C PRO A 378 -23.43 -8.95 -4.27
N GLN A 379 -22.82 -9.60 -3.28
CA GLN A 379 -22.22 -8.93 -2.13
C GLN A 379 -21.02 -8.06 -2.53
N ARG A 380 -20.16 -8.56 -3.44
CA ARG A 380 -19.04 -7.78 -4.01
C ARG A 380 -19.56 -6.54 -4.77
N ALA A 381 -20.58 -6.70 -5.60
CA ALA A 381 -21.17 -5.59 -6.35
C ALA A 381 -21.77 -4.53 -5.42
N LEU A 382 -22.55 -4.96 -4.42
CA LEU A 382 -23.17 -4.07 -3.45
C LEU A 382 -22.12 -3.30 -2.62
N ALA A 383 -21.09 -3.99 -2.12
CA ALA A 383 -20.01 -3.36 -1.37
C ALA A 383 -19.26 -2.28 -2.17
N ILE A 384 -19.15 -2.44 -3.50
CA ILE A 384 -18.55 -1.41 -4.36
C ILE A 384 -19.51 -0.21 -4.51
N VAL A 385 -20.81 -0.45 -4.67
CA VAL A 385 -21.84 0.60 -4.77
C VAL A 385 -21.95 1.41 -3.48
N GLU A 386 -21.97 0.75 -2.32
CA GLU A 386 -22.01 1.39 -0.99
C GLU A 386 -20.73 2.19 -0.69
N GLY A 387 -19.61 1.83 -1.32
CA GLY A 387 -18.35 2.56 -1.19
C GLY A 387 -18.38 4.01 -1.68
N VAL A 388 -19.38 4.39 -2.48
CA VAL A 388 -19.53 5.76 -3.03
C VAL A 388 -19.73 6.79 -1.94
N ASP A 389 -20.54 6.49 -0.93
CA ASP A 389 -20.86 7.45 0.13
C ASP A 389 -19.61 7.79 0.96
N GLY A 390 -18.67 6.85 1.08
CA GLY A 390 -17.37 7.10 1.68
C GLY A 390 -16.50 8.05 0.85
N VAL A 391 -16.47 7.85 -0.48
CA VAL A 391 -15.70 8.68 -1.42
C VAL A 391 -16.27 10.11 -1.51
N PHE A 392 -17.59 10.27 -1.41
CA PHE A 392 -18.23 11.59 -1.45
C PHE A 392 -18.69 12.08 -0.07
N SER A 393 -18.03 11.65 1.01
CA SER A 393 -18.32 12.19 2.35
C SER A 393 -18.08 13.71 2.39
N GLU A 394 -18.84 14.42 3.24
CA GLU A 394 -18.72 15.88 3.39
C GLU A 394 -17.27 16.30 3.69
N ALA A 395 -16.59 15.54 4.56
CA ALA A 395 -15.18 15.75 4.87
C ALA A 395 -14.26 15.65 3.64
N GLN A 396 -14.43 14.64 2.78
CA GLN A 396 -13.61 14.50 1.57
C GLN A 396 -13.92 15.59 0.53
N GLN A 397 -15.18 15.99 0.41
CA GLN A 397 -15.56 17.09 -0.48
C GLN A 397 -14.96 18.42 -0.01
N THR A 398 -15.03 18.73 1.30
CA THR A 398 -14.42 19.94 1.86
C THR A 398 -12.89 19.91 1.77
N GLU A 399 -12.25 18.76 1.99
CA GLU A 399 -10.79 18.62 1.87
C GLU A 399 -10.32 18.78 0.41
N ALA A 400 -11.13 18.37 -0.57
CA ALA A 400 -10.81 18.52 -1.98
C ALA A 400 -11.12 19.93 -2.51
N PHE A 401 -12.37 20.38 -2.40
CA PHE A 401 -12.83 21.61 -3.03
C PHE A 401 -12.64 22.86 -2.15
N GLY A 402 -12.33 22.68 -0.87
CA GLY A 402 -12.27 23.75 0.11
C GLY A 402 -13.66 24.19 0.60
N PRO A 403 -13.73 24.91 1.73
CA PRO A 403 -14.94 25.61 2.15
C PRO A 403 -15.39 26.65 1.11
N PRO A 404 -16.68 27.04 1.06
CA PRO A 404 -17.16 28.09 0.17
C PRO A 404 -16.31 29.37 0.28
N GLY A 405 -15.76 29.83 -0.85
CA GLY A 405 -14.91 31.03 -0.92
C GLY A 405 -13.42 30.79 -0.67
N GLN A 406 -13.02 29.57 -0.29
CA GLN A 406 -11.61 29.17 -0.22
C GLN A 406 -11.23 28.32 -1.44
N PRO A 407 -10.00 28.43 -1.96
CA PRO A 407 -9.56 27.63 -3.09
C PRO A 407 -9.37 26.16 -2.70
N GLY A 408 -9.75 25.24 -3.58
CA GLY A 408 -9.55 23.81 -3.38
C GLY A 408 -8.09 23.35 -3.53
N ASP A 409 -7.78 22.15 -3.02
CA ASP A 409 -6.48 21.51 -3.18
C ASP A 409 -6.47 20.67 -4.47
N PRO A 410 -5.64 21.02 -5.47
CA PRO A 410 -5.59 20.30 -6.74
C PRO A 410 -5.21 18.82 -6.59
N VAL A 411 -4.39 18.45 -5.60
CA VAL A 411 -3.99 17.07 -5.36
C VAL A 411 -5.19 16.26 -4.86
N ARG A 412 -5.93 16.82 -3.91
CA ARG A 412 -7.10 16.18 -3.31
C ARG A 412 -8.26 16.08 -4.30
N ILE A 413 -8.42 17.07 -5.18
CA ILE A 413 -9.39 17.02 -6.28
C ILE A 413 -9.08 15.85 -7.24
N ILE A 414 -7.81 15.69 -7.64
CA ILE A 414 -7.41 14.57 -8.52
C ILE A 414 -7.54 13.23 -7.80
N GLN A 415 -7.21 13.18 -6.50
CA GLN A 415 -7.36 11.97 -5.69
C GLN A 415 -8.84 11.56 -5.59
N LEU A 416 -9.75 12.50 -5.33
CA LEU A 416 -11.19 12.24 -5.31
C LEU A 416 -11.71 11.71 -6.66
N ALA A 417 -11.24 12.30 -7.77
CA ALA A 417 -11.56 11.82 -9.11
C ALA A 417 -11.04 10.39 -9.37
N ARG A 418 -9.82 10.10 -8.89
CA ARG A 418 -9.21 8.77 -8.99
C ARG A 418 -9.95 7.73 -8.16
N ASP A 419 -10.31 8.07 -6.93
CA ASP A 419 -11.02 7.16 -6.02
C ASP A 419 -12.42 6.84 -6.56
N THR A 420 -13.09 7.83 -7.15
CA THR A 420 -14.35 7.63 -7.89
C THR A 420 -14.15 6.69 -9.09
N ALA A 421 -13.11 6.92 -9.90
CA ALA A 421 -12.81 6.07 -11.05
C ALA A 421 -12.36 4.64 -10.63
N LEU A 422 -11.79 4.47 -9.44
CA LEU A 422 -11.44 3.16 -8.91
C LEU A 422 -12.69 2.32 -8.62
N LEU A 423 -13.80 2.94 -8.21
CA LEU A 423 -15.08 2.24 -8.07
C LEU A 423 -15.56 1.73 -9.44
N HIS A 424 -15.45 2.56 -10.49
CA HIS A 424 -15.74 2.13 -11.87
C HIS A 424 -14.85 0.97 -12.30
N ALA A 425 -13.54 1.07 -12.09
CA ALA A 425 -12.60 0.00 -12.42
C ALA A 425 -12.91 -1.32 -11.69
N LYS A 426 -13.28 -1.26 -10.41
CA LYS A 426 -13.69 -2.46 -9.64
C LYS A 426 -14.97 -3.10 -10.19
N LEU A 427 -15.94 -2.30 -10.62
CA LEU A 427 -17.18 -2.81 -11.23
C LEU A 427 -16.91 -3.44 -12.60
N VAL A 428 -16.04 -2.82 -13.39
CA VAL A 428 -15.59 -3.34 -14.67
C VAL A 428 -14.83 -4.66 -14.51
N ASP A 429 -13.91 -4.73 -13.54
CA ASP A 429 -13.15 -5.94 -13.24
C ASP A 429 -14.08 -7.08 -12.79
N LEU A 430 -15.08 -6.77 -11.95
CA LEU A 430 -16.10 -7.73 -11.53
C LEU A 430 -16.92 -8.26 -12.73
N SER A 431 -17.27 -7.39 -13.69
CA SER A 431 -17.90 -7.79 -14.95
C SER A 431 -17.01 -8.72 -15.76
N LEU A 432 -15.71 -8.45 -15.87
CA LEU A 432 -14.75 -9.30 -16.58
C LEU A 432 -14.54 -10.65 -15.89
N ASP A 433 -14.49 -10.69 -14.57
CA ASP A 433 -14.41 -11.92 -13.77
C ASP A 433 -15.55 -12.89 -14.13
N SER A 434 -16.78 -12.38 -14.32
CA SER A 434 -17.92 -13.21 -14.75
C SER A 434 -17.77 -13.78 -16.16
N ARG A 435 -17.04 -13.09 -17.06
CA ARG A 435 -16.81 -13.55 -18.45
C ARG A 435 -15.76 -14.64 -18.53
N ALA A 436 -14.78 -14.60 -17.62
CA ALA A 436 -13.68 -15.55 -17.58
C ALA A 436 -14.13 -16.95 -17.13
N VAL A 437 -15.29 -17.07 -16.46
CA VAL A 437 -15.86 -18.35 -16.06
C VAL A 437 -16.55 -19.02 -17.23
N THR A 438 -15.97 -20.13 -17.72
CA THR A 438 -16.67 -21.05 -18.61
C THR A 438 -17.79 -21.73 -17.84
N MET A 439 -19.02 -21.30 -18.10
CA MET A 439 -20.24 -21.90 -17.55
C MET A 439 -20.84 -22.87 -18.57
N ASP A 440 -21.37 -24.00 -18.09
CA ASP A 440 -22.22 -24.88 -18.91
C ASP A 440 -23.34 -24.04 -19.55
N LYS A 441 -23.84 -24.48 -20.72
CA LYS A 441 -24.87 -23.74 -21.47
C LYS A 441 -26.08 -23.37 -20.60
N ASP A 442 -26.40 -24.20 -19.61
CA ASP A 442 -27.52 -24.04 -18.69
C ASP A 442 -27.34 -22.86 -17.70
N LEU A 443 -26.11 -22.38 -17.51
CA LEU A 443 -25.77 -21.28 -16.59
C LEU A 443 -25.45 -19.96 -17.31
N ALA A 444 -25.56 -19.92 -18.65
CA ALA A 444 -25.31 -18.70 -19.43
C ALA A 444 -26.23 -17.53 -19.00
N GLY A 445 -27.51 -17.82 -18.72
CA GLY A 445 -28.46 -16.83 -18.22
C GLY A 445 -28.11 -16.27 -16.84
N VAL A 446 -27.48 -17.09 -15.97
CA VAL A 446 -27.01 -16.65 -14.65
C VAL A 446 -25.83 -15.71 -14.79
N ARG A 447 -24.87 -16.03 -15.66
CA ARG A 447 -23.72 -15.17 -15.97
C ARG A 447 -24.16 -13.79 -16.44
N ASP A 448 -25.08 -13.73 -17.40
CA ASP A 448 -25.56 -12.46 -17.96
C ASP A 448 -26.33 -11.63 -16.92
N ALA A 449 -27.08 -12.30 -16.04
CA ALA A 449 -27.76 -11.63 -14.93
C ALA A 449 -26.80 -11.12 -13.85
N LEU A 450 -25.71 -11.84 -13.56
CA LEU A 450 -24.65 -11.37 -12.65
C LEU A 450 -23.96 -10.13 -13.22
N ARG A 451 -23.63 -10.13 -14.51
CA ARG A 451 -23.02 -8.97 -15.19
C ARG A 451 -23.85 -7.71 -15.06
N ALA A 452 -25.16 -7.82 -15.19
CA ALA A 452 -26.06 -6.68 -15.05
C ALA A 452 -25.90 -5.97 -13.69
N LEU A 453 -25.52 -6.68 -12.62
CA LEU A 453 -25.31 -6.10 -11.29
C LEU A 453 -24.10 -5.17 -11.21
N SER A 454 -23.10 -5.34 -12.07
CA SER A 454 -21.89 -4.51 -12.11
C SER A 454 -21.87 -3.55 -13.30
N ASP A 455 -22.41 -3.95 -14.45
CA ASP A 455 -22.43 -3.16 -15.68
C ASP A 455 -23.32 -1.90 -15.51
N GLU A 456 -24.44 -2.01 -14.80
CA GLU A 456 -25.35 -0.89 -14.55
C GLU A 456 -24.71 0.23 -13.70
N PRO A 457 -24.17 -0.02 -12.49
CA PRO A 457 -23.50 1.02 -11.73
C PRO A 457 -22.22 1.53 -12.40
N ALA A 458 -21.50 0.70 -13.17
CA ALA A 458 -20.37 1.18 -13.96
C ALA A 458 -20.82 2.21 -15.01
N ALA A 459 -21.90 1.92 -15.74
CA ALA A 459 -22.49 2.84 -16.71
C ALA A 459 -22.99 4.15 -16.07
N GLN A 460 -23.50 4.10 -14.84
CA GLN A 460 -23.89 5.29 -14.07
C GLN A 460 -22.68 6.21 -13.78
N ILE A 461 -21.53 5.65 -13.37
CA ILE A 461 -20.28 6.43 -13.18
C ILE A 461 -19.81 7.03 -14.51
N GLU A 462 -19.86 6.27 -15.60
CA GLU A 462 -19.48 6.79 -16.92
C GLU A 462 -20.38 7.93 -17.39
N ALA A 463 -21.70 7.79 -17.20
CA ALA A 463 -22.66 8.83 -17.55
C ALA A 463 -22.43 10.09 -16.71
N PHE A 464 -22.12 9.93 -15.43
CA PHE A 464 -21.75 11.03 -14.53
C PHE A 464 -20.47 11.72 -14.98
N ALA A 465 -19.40 10.98 -15.30
CA ALA A 465 -18.14 11.54 -15.78
C ALA A 465 -18.33 12.34 -17.08
N ARG A 466 -19.04 11.77 -18.07
CA ARG A 466 -19.33 12.45 -19.35
C ARG A 466 -20.20 13.70 -19.17
N THR A 467 -21.26 13.60 -18.36
CA THR A 467 -22.18 14.72 -18.12
C THR A 467 -21.52 15.82 -17.29
N GLY A 468 -20.74 15.44 -16.29
CA GLY A 468 -19.95 16.32 -15.45
C GLY A 468 -18.95 17.13 -16.29
N GLU A 469 -18.14 16.47 -17.13
CA GLU A 469 -17.20 17.16 -18.01
C GLU A 469 -17.92 18.15 -18.95
N LYS A 470 -18.99 17.71 -19.62
CA LYS A 470 -19.76 18.56 -20.55
C LYS A 470 -20.34 19.80 -19.86
N ARG A 471 -20.96 19.62 -18.68
CA ARG A 471 -21.57 20.72 -17.92
C ARG A 471 -20.52 21.69 -17.39
N THR A 472 -19.44 21.15 -16.84
CA THR A 472 -18.39 21.94 -16.21
C THR A 472 -17.59 22.73 -17.24
N ARG A 473 -17.29 22.17 -18.42
CA ARG A 473 -16.62 22.88 -19.53
C ARG A 473 -17.42 24.10 -20.03
N ALA A 474 -18.74 24.12 -19.85
CA ALA A 474 -19.58 25.25 -20.20
C ALA A 474 -19.62 26.38 -19.16
N LEU A 475 -19.12 26.15 -17.92
CA LEU A 475 -19.23 27.10 -16.82
C LEU A 475 -18.46 28.41 -17.05
N PRO A 476 -17.17 28.40 -17.49
CA PRO A 476 -16.43 29.65 -17.66
C PRO A 476 -17.13 30.64 -18.60
N GLY A 477 -17.69 30.13 -19.71
CA GLY A 477 -18.43 30.95 -20.68
C GLY A 477 -19.76 31.49 -20.14
N ARG A 478 -20.42 30.77 -19.22
CA ARG A 478 -21.66 31.22 -18.57
C ARG A 478 -21.40 32.23 -17.46
N LEU A 479 -20.31 32.07 -16.71
CA LEU A 479 -19.90 32.99 -15.64
C LEU A 479 -19.41 34.33 -16.18
N ARG A 480 -18.72 34.34 -17.34
CA ARG A 480 -18.36 35.58 -18.05
C ARG A 480 -19.56 36.46 -18.43
N LYS A 481 -20.78 35.89 -18.48
CA LYS A 481 -22.03 36.62 -18.74
C LYS A 481 -22.68 37.19 -17.47
N GLY A 482 -21.98 37.19 -16.33
CA GLY A 482 -22.45 37.78 -15.07
C GLY A 482 -23.61 37.03 -14.39
N ARG A 483 -23.93 35.80 -14.81
CA ARG A 483 -25.04 35.03 -14.23
C ARG A 483 -24.58 34.26 -12.99
N ARG A 484 -25.35 34.36 -11.90
CA ARG A 484 -25.22 33.42 -10.76
C ARG A 484 -25.66 32.03 -11.25
N ILE A 485 -24.81 31.03 -11.05
CA ILE A 485 -25.06 29.65 -11.48
C ILE A 485 -25.12 28.78 -10.25
N GLU A 486 -26.27 28.16 -10.03
CA GLU A 486 -26.41 27.05 -9.10
C GLU A 486 -26.33 25.74 -9.91
N MET A 487 -25.41 24.86 -9.54
CA MET A 487 -25.19 23.60 -10.25
C MET A 487 -25.06 22.46 -9.26
N THR A 488 -25.98 21.50 -9.33
CA THR A 488 -25.90 20.24 -8.60
C THR A 488 -25.49 19.13 -9.55
N LEU A 489 -24.34 18.49 -9.27
CA LEU A 489 -23.90 17.26 -9.92
C LEU A 489 -24.23 16.09 -8.99
N ARG A 490 -25.17 15.23 -9.38
CA ARG A 490 -25.60 14.08 -8.58
C ARG A 490 -25.07 12.79 -9.20
N LEU A 491 -24.27 12.05 -8.44
CA LEU A 491 -23.93 10.66 -8.72
C LEU A 491 -24.88 9.78 -7.91
N THR A 492 -25.67 8.95 -8.57
CA THR A 492 -26.53 7.97 -7.91
C THR A 492 -26.13 6.60 -8.42
N LEU A 493 -25.48 5.81 -7.54
CA LEU A 493 -25.18 4.42 -7.85
C LEU A 493 -26.28 3.54 -7.28
N SER A 494 -26.87 2.72 -8.14
CA SER A 494 -27.90 1.77 -7.75
C SER A 494 -27.85 0.54 -8.63
N ILE A 495 -28.10 -0.61 -8.01
CA ILE A 495 -28.37 -1.86 -8.71
C ILE A 495 -29.89 -1.92 -8.90
N SER A 496 -30.37 -1.97 -10.15
CA SER A 496 -31.81 -1.97 -10.37
C SER A 496 -32.49 -3.18 -9.75
N SER A 497 -33.73 -2.97 -9.28
CA SER A 497 -34.62 -4.07 -8.91
C SER A 497 -34.84 -5.04 -10.07
N GLN A 498 -34.70 -4.57 -11.32
CA GLN A 498 -34.75 -5.41 -12.52
C GLN A 498 -33.54 -6.35 -12.63
N ALA A 499 -32.31 -5.86 -12.43
CA ALA A 499 -31.11 -6.68 -12.44
C ALA A 499 -31.15 -7.77 -11.35
N THR A 500 -31.60 -7.40 -10.15
CA THR A 500 -31.78 -8.35 -9.03
C THR A 500 -32.86 -9.41 -9.33
N ARG A 501 -33.99 -9.00 -9.94
CA ARG A 501 -35.04 -9.94 -10.37
C ARG A 501 -34.56 -10.88 -11.47
N ARG A 502 -33.77 -10.38 -12.43
CA ARG A 502 -33.15 -11.20 -13.50
C ARG A 502 -32.25 -12.27 -12.91
N LEU A 503 -31.41 -11.93 -11.92
CA LEU A 503 -30.56 -12.92 -11.25
C LEU A 503 -31.37 -14.00 -10.54
N ARG A 504 -32.37 -13.60 -9.73
CA ARG A 504 -33.22 -14.56 -9.01
C ARG A 504 -33.98 -15.50 -9.96
N ARG A 505 -34.41 -14.98 -11.12
CA ARG A 505 -35.06 -15.77 -12.16
C ARG A 505 -34.08 -16.77 -12.79
N ALA A 506 -32.91 -16.29 -13.20
CA ALA A 506 -31.89 -17.13 -13.83
C ALA A 506 -31.40 -18.26 -12.90
N ILE A 507 -31.23 -17.99 -11.60
CA ILE A 507 -30.85 -19.03 -10.62
C ILE A 507 -31.95 -20.10 -10.49
N ARG A 508 -33.23 -19.70 -10.48
CA ARG A 508 -34.35 -20.65 -10.43
C ARG A 508 -34.43 -21.52 -11.68
N GLU A 509 -34.25 -20.93 -12.86
CA GLU A 509 -34.27 -21.66 -14.13
C GLU A 509 -33.10 -22.65 -14.19
N ALA A 510 -31.91 -22.27 -13.71
CA ALA A 510 -30.72 -23.13 -13.66
C ALA A 510 -30.74 -24.23 -12.58
N THR A 511 -31.67 -24.18 -11.63
CA THR A 511 -31.82 -25.19 -10.56
C THR A 511 -33.00 -26.13 -10.78
N ALA A 512 -33.88 -25.81 -11.73
CA ALA A 512 -35.06 -26.61 -12.08
C ALA A 512 -34.84 -27.57 -13.27
N GLY A 513 -33.77 -27.36 -14.05
CA GLY A 513 -33.27 -28.31 -15.05
C GLY A 513 -32.07 -29.07 -14.52
#